data_AF-A0A383YXF3-F1
#
_entry.id   AF-A0A383YXF3-F1
#
_cell.length_a   1.000
_cell.length_b   1.000
_cell.length_c   1.000
_cell.angle_alpha   90.00
_cell.angle_beta   90.00
_cell.angle_gamma   90.00
#
_symmetry.space_group_name_H-M   'P 1'
#
loop_
_entity.id
_entity.type
_entity.pdbx_description
1 polymer ?
#
loop_
_entity_poly.entity_id
_entity_poly.type
_entity_poly.pdbx_seq_one_letter_code
_entity_poly.pdbx_strand_id
1 'polypeptide(L)'
;MMTFDSEVELMKVARAHPKAKLVLRVDTDDSKAVCHLSVKFGATLKTSRLLLERAKELDIDVIGVSFHVGGGCTDLETFVQAISDAHCVFDMGAEVGFDMYLLDTGGGFPVSEDVKLKFEEITSVINPALDKYFPSDSGVRMIAEPGRYYVASAFMLAVNIIAKKLVLKEQTGSDDESSEQTFMYYVNDGVYGSFNCILYNNAHVKPLMQKRPKPDEKYYSPSIWGQTCDGLDCKVEHCNFPKMHVGDWMLFENMGAYTVAAASTCNGFQRSTIYYVMSGPTWQLMQQIQNHDFPPGVEEQDVGTLPVSCAWESGMKRHPAACASARINV
;
A
#
# COMPACT_ATOMS: atom_id res chain seq x y z
N MET A 1 -7.80 8.02 -22.64
CA MET A 1 -7.02 8.88 -21.73
C MET A 1 -5.76 8.13 -21.38
N MET A 2 -4.59 8.76 -21.48
CA MET A 2 -3.29 8.13 -21.19
C MET A 2 -2.35 9.14 -20.55
N THR A 3 -1.41 8.68 -19.74
CA THR A 3 -0.36 9.54 -19.17
C THR A 3 0.87 9.60 -20.06
N PHE A 4 1.66 10.66 -19.95
CA PHE A 4 2.97 10.79 -20.60
C PHE A 4 3.87 11.75 -19.80
N ASP A 5 5.18 11.63 -19.95
CA ASP A 5 6.18 12.50 -19.30
C ASP A 5 7.43 12.74 -20.17
N SER A 6 7.39 12.35 -21.45
CA SER A 6 8.52 12.50 -22.36
C SER A 6 8.12 12.75 -23.82
N GLU A 7 9.03 13.35 -24.58
CA GLU A 7 8.79 13.68 -25.99
C GLU A 7 8.62 12.43 -26.85
N VAL A 8 9.38 11.37 -26.57
CA VAL A 8 9.27 10.11 -27.34
C VAL A 8 7.88 9.49 -27.16
N GLU A 9 7.27 9.62 -25.98
CA GLU A 9 5.88 9.19 -25.77
C GLU A 9 4.90 10.00 -26.62
N LEU A 10 5.07 11.33 -26.72
CA LEU A 10 4.26 12.14 -27.66
C LEU A 10 4.40 11.65 -29.10
N MET A 11 5.61 11.34 -29.55
CA MET A 11 5.85 10.82 -30.91
C MET A 11 5.18 9.46 -31.14
N LYS A 12 5.15 8.59 -30.13
CA LYS A 12 4.43 7.31 -30.19
C LYS A 12 2.93 7.53 -30.27
N VAL A 13 2.39 8.43 -29.45
CA VAL A 13 0.96 8.77 -29.44
C VAL A 13 0.54 9.39 -30.76
N ALA A 14 1.29 10.35 -31.30
CA ALA A 14 1.03 10.96 -32.61
C ALA A 14 0.83 9.89 -33.69
N ARG A 15 1.69 8.87 -33.69
CA ARG A 15 1.66 7.81 -34.70
C ARG A 15 0.57 6.77 -34.47
N ALA A 16 0.35 6.35 -33.22
CA ALA A 16 -0.46 5.17 -32.91
C ALA A 16 -1.86 5.51 -32.36
N HIS A 17 -2.01 6.65 -31.70
CA HIS A 17 -3.27 7.07 -31.09
C HIS A 17 -3.43 8.60 -31.11
N PRO A 18 -3.50 9.24 -32.30
CA PRO A 18 -3.43 10.72 -32.43
C PRO A 18 -4.59 11.46 -31.75
N LYS A 19 -5.75 10.82 -31.58
CA LYS A 19 -6.92 11.40 -30.90
C LYS A 19 -6.96 11.13 -29.39
N ALA A 20 -5.88 10.63 -28.81
CA ALA A 20 -5.81 10.39 -27.39
C ALA A 20 -5.93 11.71 -26.60
N LYS A 21 -6.62 11.65 -25.47
CA LYS A 21 -6.57 12.70 -24.46
C LYS A 21 -5.42 12.39 -23.51
N LEU A 22 -4.40 13.24 -23.49
CA LEU A 22 -3.19 13.02 -22.70
C LEU A 22 -3.22 13.77 -21.38
N VAL A 23 -2.62 13.17 -20.36
CA VAL A 23 -2.44 13.73 -19.03
C VAL A 23 -0.93 13.78 -18.76
N LEU A 24 -0.38 14.97 -18.60
CA LEU A 24 1.06 15.14 -18.37
C LEU A 24 1.40 14.74 -16.93
N ARG A 25 2.32 13.80 -16.75
CA ARG A 25 2.79 13.41 -15.42
C ARG A 25 3.96 14.29 -15.00
N VAL A 26 3.83 14.97 -13.87
CA VAL A 26 4.91 15.78 -13.27
C VAL A 26 5.66 15.00 -12.21
N ASP A 27 6.92 15.38 -11.97
CA ASP A 27 7.70 14.82 -10.88
C ASP A 27 7.25 15.38 -9.52
N THR A 28 7.62 14.67 -8.46
CA THR A 28 7.36 15.07 -7.07
C THR A 28 8.58 14.79 -6.22
N ASP A 29 8.76 15.53 -5.12
CA ASP A 29 9.76 15.18 -4.10
C ASP A 29 9.31 13.94 -3.31
N ASP A 30 9.70 12.76 -3.79
CA ASP A 30 9.40 11.46 -3.20
C ASP A 30 10.51 10.95 -2.26
N SER A 31 11.44 11.83 -1.85
CA SER A 31 12.59 11.47 -0.99
C SER A 31 12.22 10.87 0.36
N LYS A 32 10.98 11.09 0.82
CA LYS A 32 10.42 10.58 2.07
C LYS A 32 9.36 9.50 1.85
N ALA A 33 9.24 8.95 0.63
CA ALA A 33 8.38 7.81 0.34
C ALA A 33 9.12 6.49 0.59
N VAL A 34 8.37 5.44 0.92
CA VAL A 34 8.94 4.08 1.05
C VAL A 34 9.31 3.51 -0.34
N CYS A 35 8.60 3.95 -1.38
CA CYS A 35 8.82 3.55 -2.76
C CYS A 35 8.96 4.79 -3.65
N HIS A 36 10.20 5.08 -4.08
CA HIS A 36 10.50 6.19 -4.97
C HIS A 36 10.11 5.86 -6.41
N LEU A 37 9.36 6.74 -7.07
CA LEU A 37 8.90 6.64 -8.45
C LEU A 37 9.44 7.77 -9.34
N SER A 38 9.79 8.93 -8.78
CA SER A 38 10.15 10.14 -9.52
C SER A 38 11.46 10.01 -10.30
N VAL A 39 12.39 9.16 -9.84
CA VAL A 39 13.61 8.84 -10.61
C VAL A 39 13.30 8.18 -11.96
N LYS A 40 12.17 7.47 -12.05
CA LYS A 40 11.75 6.74 -13.24
C LYS A 40 10.71 7.49 -14.07
N PHE A 41 9.87 8.31 -13.44
CA PHE A 41 8.69 8.92 -14.05
C PHE A 41 8.49 10.36 -13.58
N GLY A 42 7.88 11.18 -14.43
CA GLY A 42 7.53 12.56 -14.11
C GLY A 42 8.45 13.57 -14.78
N ALA A 43 7.84 14.58 -15.40
CA ALA A 43 8.53 15.68 -16.03
C ALA A 43 8.71 16.84 -15.02
N THR A 44 9.92 17.40 -14.97
CA THR A 44 10.16 18.66 -14.25
C THR A 44 9.33 19.79 -14.86
N LEU A 45 9.01 20.85 -14.10
CA LEU A 45 8.28 22.02 -14.61
C LEU A 45 8.87 22.59 -15.91
N LYS A 46 10.20 22.64 -16.03
CA LYS A 46 10.89 23.09 -17.25
C LYS A 46 10.63 22.15 -18.43
N THR A 47 10.67 20.84 -18.19
CA THR A 47 10.41 19.83 -19.22
C THR A 47 8.94 19.84 -19.62
N SER A 48 8.04 19.99 -18.65
CA SER A 48 6.59 20.12 -18.85
C SER A 48 6.25 21.23 -19.83
N ARG A 49 6.87 22.41 -19.72
CA ARG A 49 6.69 23.49 -20.70
C ARG A 49 7.03 23.05 -22.12
N LEU A 50 8.21 22.45 -22.31
CA LEU A 50 8.68 21.99 -23.62
C LEU A 50 7.75 20.90 -24.19
N LEU A 51 7.24 20.01 -23.33
CA LEU A 51 6.31 18.95 -23.73
C LEU A 51 4.96 19.50 -24.17
N LEU A 52 4.45 20.55 -23.52
CA LEU A 52 3.21 21.20 -23.92
C LEU A 52 3.35 21.88 -25.28
N GLU A 53 4.43 22.64 -25.49
CA GLU A 53 4.75 23.25 -26.78
C GLU A 53 4.83 22.18 -27.87
N ARG A 54 5.55 21.08 -27.58
CA ARG A 54 5.70 19.97 -28.52
C ARG A 54 4.39 19.24 -28.82
N ALA A 55 3.54 19.03 -27.81
CA ALA A 55 2.22 18.42 -28.01
C ALA A 55 1.34 19.30 -28.91
N LYS A 56 1.43 20.63 -28.77
CA LYS A 56 0.71 21.59 -29.62
C LYS A 56 1.19 21.54 -31.06
N GLU A 57 2.49 21.46 -31.29
CA GLU A 57 3.08 21.27 -32.64
C GLU A 57 2.61 19.98 -33.32
N LEU A 58 2.39 18.92 -32.54
CA LEU A 58 1.95 17.62 -33.02
C LEU A 58 0.43 17.48 -33.13
N ASP A 59 -0.34 18.54 -32.83
CA ASP A 59 -1.81 18.54 -32.77
C ASP A 59 -2.37 17.44 -31.83
N ILE A 60 -1.71 17.23 -30.70
CA ILE A 60 -2.11 16.29 -29.65
C ILE A 60 -2.80 17.05 -28.52
N ASP A 61 -3.93 16.53 -28.06
CA ASP A 61 -4.72 17.15 -27.01
C ASP A 61 -4.26 16.74 -25.60
N VAL A 62 -3.73 17.71 -24.85
CA VAL A 62 -3.37 17.55 -23.43
C VAL A 62 -4.47 18.15 -22.58
N ILE A 63 -5.12 17.32 -21.75
CA ILE A 63 -6.33 17.68 -21.01
C ILE A 63 -6.09 17.90 -19.52
N GLY A 64 -4.87 17.69 -19.02
CA GLY A 64 -4.65 17.70 -17.58
C GLY A 64 -3.26 17.30 -17.13
N VAL A 65 -3.11 17.25 -15.81
CA VAL A 65 -1.86 16.93 -15.12
C VAL A 65 -2.10 15.80 -14.12
N SER A 66 -1.11 14.92 -13.98
CA SER A 66 -1.05 13.87 -12.98
C SER A 66 0.24 13.95 -12.17
N PHE A 67 0.23 13.49 -10.93
CA PHE A 67 1.44 13.29 -10.14
C PHE A 67 1.30 12.05 -9.25
N HIS A 68 2.40 11.58 -8.67
CA HIS A 68 2.34 10.51 -7.69
C HIS A 68 3.47 10.66 -6.66
N VAL A 69 3.11 10.97 -5.42
CA VAL A 69 4.04 11.26 -4.31
C VAL A 69 4.81 10.05 -3.74
N GLY A 70 4.81 8.92 -4.46
CA GLY A 70 5.33 7.65 -3.98
C GLY A 70 4.43 6.87 -3.00
N GLY A 71 4.72 5.59 -2.82
CA GLY A 71 4.02 4.72 -1.88
C GLY A 71 4.51 4.92 -0.46
N GLY A 72 3.62 5.17 0.50
CA GLY A 72 4.00 5.34 1.91
C GLY A 72 4.74 6.64 2.19
N CYS A 73 4.41 7.72 1.48
CA CYS A 73 4.92 9.06 1.78
C CYS A 73 4.56 9.46 3.22
N THR A 74 5.55 9.94 3.97
CA THR A 74 5.36 10.40 5.36
C THR A 74 5.33 11.93 5.49
N ASP A 75 5.45 12.66 4.39
CA ASP A 75 5.49 14.12 4.36
C ASP A 75 4.24 14.69 3.69
N LEU A 76 3.47 15.44 4.47
CA LEU A 76 2.22 16.06 4.04
C LEU A 76 2.45 17.19 3.05
N GLU A 77 3.56 17.92 3.18
CA GLU A 77 3.90 19.05 2.32
C GLU A 77 4.18 18.62 0.88
N THR A 78 4.62 17.36 0.66
CA THR A 78 4.83 16.82 -0.69
C THR A 78 3.55 16.85 -1.53
N PHE A 79 2.39 16.57 -0.92
CA PHE A 79 1.11 16.64 -1.62
C PHE A 79 0.76 18.09 -1.98
N VAL A 80 0.93 19.02 -1.04
CA VAL A 80 0.64 20.45 -1.25
C VAL A 80 1.53 21.02 -2.36
N GLN A 81 2.82 20.69 -2.34
CA GLN A 81 3.77 21.10 -3.37
C GLN A 81 3.38 20.52 -4.73
N ALA A 82 3.05 19.23 -4.81
CA ALA A 82 2.64 18.59 -6.07
C ALA A 82 1.36 19.21 -6.67
N ILE A 83 0.39 19.58 -5.82
CA ILE A 83 -0.83 20.32 -6.25
C ILE A 83 -0.45 21.71 -6.78
N SER A 84 0.43 22.42 -6.08
CA SER A 84 0.92 23.74 -6.52
C SER A 84 1.67 23.66 -7.84
N ASP A 85 2.51 22.64 -8.03
CA ASP A 85 3.28 22.44 -9.27
C ASP A 85 2.37 22.03 -10.42
N ALA A 86 1.36 21.19 -10.16
CA ALA A 86 0.33 20.87 -11.14
C ALA A 86 -0.42 22.14 -11.59
N HIS A 87 -0.79 23.03 -10.67
CA HIS A 87 -1.41 24.32 -11.03
C HIS A 87 -0.51 25.15 -11.94
N CYS A 88 0.79 25.23 -11.63
CA CYS A 88 1.76 25.93 -12.48
C CYS A 88 1.79 25.35 -13.91
N VAL A 89 1.67 24.03 -14.06
CA VAL A 89 1.60 23.38 -15.39
C VAL A 89 0.26 23.63 -16.09
N PHE A 90 -0.86 23.72 -15.36
CA PHE A 90 -2.14 24.16 -15.92
C PHE A 90 -2.03 25.58 -16.52
N ASP A 91 -1.40 26.51 -15.80
CA ASP A 91 -1.14 27.88 -16.28
C ASP A 91 -0.28 27.87 -17.55
N MET A 92 0.80 27.07 -17.57
CA MET A 92 1.63 26.89 -18.78
C MET A 92 0.83 26.29 -19.94
N GLY A 93 -0.10 25.37 -19.65
CA GLY A 93 -1.00 24.79 -20.64
C GLY A 93 -1.90 25.83 -21.29
N ALA A 94 -2.51 26.70 -20.47
CA ALA A 94 -3.36 27.80 -20.94
C ALA A 94 -2.59 28.78 -21.83
N GLU A 95 -1.36 29.13 -21.47
CA GLU A 95 -0.49 30.00 -22.30
C GLU A 95 -0.18 29.41 -23.68
N VAL A 96 -0.01 28.09 -23.77
CA VAL A 96 0.22 27.37 -25.05
C VAL A 96 -1.11 27.18 -25.83
N GLY A 97 -2.25 27.37 -25.16
CA GLY A 97 -3.58 27.26 -25.74
C GLY A 97 -4.23 25.89 -25.57
N PHE A 98 -3.97 25.20 -24.46
CA PHE A 98 -4.73 24.04 -24.00
C PHE A 98 -5.83 24.47 -23.03
N ASP A 99 -6.96 23.76 -23.08
CA ASP A 99 -8.06 23.89 -22.13
C ASP A 99 -8.05 22.65 -21.21
N MET A 100 -7.22 22.70 -20.17
CA MET A 100 -7.04 21.58 -19.25
C MET A 100 -8.15 21.57 -18.20
N TYR A 101 -8.71 20.39 -17.94
CA TYR A 101 -9.82 20.21 -17.00
C TYR A 101 -9.66 18.97 -16.11
N LEU A 102 -8.55 18.23 -16.19
CA LEU A 102 -8.35 17.01 -15.41
C LEU A 102 -7.14 17.12 -14.49
N LEU A 103 -7.35 17.00 -13.18
CA LEU A 103 -6.27 16.82 -12.21
C LEU A 103 -6.32 15.40 -11.67
N ASP A 104 -5.20 14.70 -11.74
CA ASP A 104 -5.01 13.39 -11.13
C ASP A 104 -3.97 13.46 -10.01
N THR A 105 -4.43 13.23 -8.78
CA THR A 105 -3.60 13.32 -7.57
C THR A 105 -2.85 12.02 -7.25
N GLY A 106 -2.99 11.00 -8.10
CA GLY A 106 -2.28 9.74 -7.99
C GLY A 106 -2.66 8.92 -6.75
N GLY A 107 -1.72 8.14 -6.25
CA GLY A 107 -1.92 7.23 -5.13
C GLY A 107 -0.97 7.50 -3.96
N GLY A 108 -0.65 6.43 -3.22
CA GLY A 108 0.30 6.48 -2.10
C GLY A 108 -0.34 6.50 -0.71
N PHE A 109 -1.67 6.61 -0.63
CA PHE A 109 -2.42 6.63 0.61
C PHE A 109 -2.16 5.41 1.53
N PRO A 110 -2.03 5.62 2.85
CA PRO A 110 -1.79 4.57 3.84
C PRO A 110 -3.04 3.71 4.06
N VAL A 111 -2.87 2.56 4.74
CA VAL A 111 -3.96 1.58 4.95
C VAL A 111 -4.13 1.15 6.41
N SER A 112 -3.07 1.15 7.21
CA SER A 112 -3.16 0.72 8.60
C SER A 112 -3.03 1.89 9.57
N GLU A 113 -3.81 1.84 10.64
CA GLU A 113 -3.65 2.66 11.85
C GLU A 113 -2.24 2.56 12.46
N ASP A 114 -1.51 1.48 12.16
CA ASP A 114 -0.12 1.24 12.57
C ASP A 114 0.91 2.09 11.79
N VAL A 115 0.50 2.86 10.78
CA VAL A 115 1.40 3.80 10.08
C VAL A 115 1.42 5.14 10.81
N LYS A 116 2.60 5.76 10.86
CA LYS A 116 2.82 7.07 11.48
C LYS A 116 1.92 8.19 10.94
N LEU A 117 1.48 8.07 9.69
CA LEU A 117 0.64 9.03 9.01
C LEU A 117 -0.64 8.33 8.53
N LYS A 118 -1.80 8.84 8.95
CA LYS A 118 -3.12 8.29 8.62
C LYS A 118 -3.70 8.91 7.35
N PHE A 119 -4.73 8.27 6.82
CA PHE A 119 -5.40 8.73 5.61
C PHE A 119 -6.05 10.11 5.82
N GLU A 120 -6.76 10.27 6.94
CA GLU A 120 -7.49 11.49 7.28
C GLU A 120 -6.54 12.69 7.41
N GLU A 121 -5.36 12.47 7.99
CA GLU A 121 -4.30 13.49 8.10
C GLU A 121 -3.81 13.95 6.72
N ILE A 122 -3.64 13.02 5.78
CA ILE A 122 -3.29 13.36 4.38
C ILE A 122 -4.42 14.12 3.70
N THR A 123 -5.67 13.67 3.83
CA THR A 123 -6.80 14.38 3.21
C THR A 123 -7.02 15.78 3.81
N SER A 124 -6.66 15.97 5.08
CA SER A 124 -6.78 17.26 5.77
C SER A 124 -5.89 18.36 5.19
N VAL A 125 -4.77 18.00 4.53
CA VAL A 125 -3.89 18.95 3.82
C VAL A 125 -4.19 19.02 2.33
N ILE A 126 -4.65 17.91 1.74
CA ILE A 126 -5.02 17.86 0.31
C ILE A 126 -6.23 18.75 0.05
N ASN A 127 -7.30 18.64 0.85
CA ASN A 127 -8.55 19.36 0.58
C ASN A 127 -8.35 20.89 0.54
N PRO A 128 -7.70 21.54 1.53
CA PRO A 128 -7.45 22.98 1.46
C PRO A 128 -6.53 23.39 0.31
N ALA A 129 -5.56 22.54 -0.06
CA ALA A 129 -4.70 22.81 -1.21
C ALA A 129 -5.50 22.74 -2.52
N LEU A 130 -6.37 21.74 -2.68
CA LEU A 130 -7.28 21.64 -3.82
C LEU A 130 -8.24 22.84 -3.89
N ASP A 131 -8.83 23.26 -2.78
CA ASP A 131 -9.72 24.44 -2.74
C ASP A 131 -8.98 25.73 -3.14
N LYS A 132 -7.70 25.86 -2.74
CA LYS A 132 -6.86 27.02 -3.04
C LYS A 132 -6.44 27.09 -4.51
N TYR A 133 -5.95 25.97 -5.06
CA TYR A 133 -5.36 25.94 -6.39
C TYR A 133 -6.36 25.56 -7.47
N PHE A 134 -7.34 24.70 -7.17
CA PHE A 134 -8.32 24.19 -8.12
C PHE A 134 -9.75 24.34 -7.56
N PRO A 135 -10.24 25.58 -7.39
CA PRO A 135 -11.53 25.82 -6.76
C PRO A 135 -12.68 25.20 -7.58
N SER A 136 -13.78 24.85 -6.91
CA SER A 136 -14.90 24.13 -7.54
C SER A 136 -15.55 24.82 -8.75
N ASP A 137 -15.43 26.15 -8.85
CA ASP A 137 -15.92 26.96 -9.97
C ASP A 137 -14.97 26.99 -11.19
N SER A 138 -13.75 26.45 -11.07
CA SER A 138 -12.79 26.30 -12.17
C SER A 138 -13.21 25.27 -13.23
N GLY A 139 -14.18 24.39 -12.92
CA GLY A 139 -14.61 23.32 -13.80
C GLY A 139 -13.64 22.12 -13.87
N VAL A 140 -12.58 22.11 -13.05
CA VAL A 140 -11.62 21.01 -12.99
C VAL A 140 -12.26 19.75 -12.39
N ARG A 141 -12.16 18.65 -13.13
CA ARG A 141 -12.46 17.30 -12.67
C ARG A 141 -11.24 16.73 -11.96
N MET A 142 -11.41 16.34 -10.70
CA MET A 142 -10.38 15.69 -9.92
C MET A 142 -10.57 14.18 -9.88
N ILE A 143 -9.48 13.45 -10.02
CA ILE A 143 -9.41 12.00 -9.81
C ILE A 143 -8.18 11.65 -8.95
N ALA A 144 -8.12 10.40 -8.53
CA ALA A 144 -6.98 9.82 -7.84
C ALA A 144 -6.81 8.35 -8.29
N GLU A 145 -5.64 7.78 -8.02
CA GLU A 145 -5.25 6.40 -8.33
C GLU A 145 -4.97 5.57 -7.05
N PRO A 146 -5.90 5.49 -6.07
CA PRO A 146 -5.69 4.73 -4.84
C PRO A 146 -5.62 3.21 -5.12
N GLY A 147 -4.44 2.62 -4.94
CA GLY A 147 -4.25 1.17 -5.00
C GLY A 147 -4.43 0.51 -3.63
N ARG A 148 -3.37 0.53 -2.82
CA ARG A 148 -3.33 -0.18 -1.52
C ARG A 148 -4.47 0.19 -0.56
N TYR A 149 -4.91 1.44 -0.61
CA TYR A 149 -5.98 2.00 0.22
C TYR A 149 -7.21 1.09 0.25
N TYR A 150 -7.66 0.63 -0.92
CA TYR A 150 -8.87 -0.18 -1.02
C TYR A 150 -8.71 -1.62 -0.55
N VAL A 151 -7.53 -2.21 -0.74
CA VAL A 151 -7.40 -3.68 -0.72
C VAL A 151 -6.49 -4.22 0.37
N ALA A 152 -5.56 -3.45 0.94
CA ALA A 152 -4.52 -4.05 1.77
C ALA A 152 -5.08 -4.75 3.02
N SER A 153 -5.98 -4.10 3.76
CA SER A 153 -6.62 -4.66 4.97
C SER A 153 -7.71 -5.68 4.70
N ALA A 154 -8.20 -5.77 3.46
CA ALA A 154 -9.26 -6.71 3.08
C ALA A 154 -8.78 -8.18 3.04
N PHE A 155 -7.47 -8.42 3.10
CA PHE A 155 -6.89 -9.76 3.00
C PHE A 155 -6.09 -10.13 4.24
N MET A 156 -6.36 -11.32 4.76
CA MET A 156 -5.57 -12.01 5.76
C MET A 156 -5.01 -13.28 5.13
N LEU A 157 -3.69 -13.45 5.17
CA LEU A 157 -3.02 -14.65 4.68
C LEU A 157 -2.83 -15.64 5.84
N ALA A 158 -3.29 -16.87 5.66
CA ALA A 158 -3.02 -17.97 6.57
C ALA A 158 -2.00 -18.92 5.94
N VAL A 159 -0.91 -19.21 6.64
CA VAL A 159 0.12 -20.16 6.22
C VAL A 159 0.27 -21.28 7.24
N ASN A 160 0.57 -22.48 6.77
CA ASN A 160 0.79 -23.66 7.60
C ASN A 160 2.28 -23.89 7.82
N ILE A 161 2.69 -24.25 9.04
CA ILE A 161 4.05 -24.67 9.34
C ILE A 161 4.26 -26.09 8.81
N ILE A 162 5.09 -26.23 7.77
CA ILE A 162 5.35 -27.50 7.09
C ILE A 162 6.63 -28.18 7.58
N ALA A 163 7.57 -27.43 8.14
CA ALA A 163 8.76 -27.99 8.78
C ALA A 163 9.24 -27.12 9.94
N LYS A 164 10.01 -27.74 10.84
CA LYS A 164 10.56 -27.10 12.04
C LYS A 164 11.98 -27.60 12.28
N LYS A 165 12.90 -26.70 12.61
CA LYS A 165 14.22 -27.03 13.14
C LYS A 165 14.42 -26.41 14.52
N LEU A 166 15.11 -27.14 15.37
CA LEU A 166 15.63 -26.66 16.64
C LEU A 166 17.10 -26.31 16.44
N VAL A 167 17.48 -25.09 16.80
CA VAL A 167 18.86 -24.62 16.78
C VAL A 167 19.30 -24.39 18.22
N LEU A 168 20.35 -25.08 18.63
CA LEU A 168 21.03 -24.85 19.90
C LEU A 168 22.24 -23.97 19.61
N LYS A 169 22.26 -22.75 20.15
CA LYS A 169 23.48 -21.93 20.11
C LYS A 169 24.41 -22.40 21.22
N GLU A 170 25.53 -23.00 20.86
CA GLU A 170 26.66 -23.18 21.78
C GLU A 170 27.32 -21.82 21.97
N GLN A 171 27.37 -21.34 23.21
CA GLN A 171 28.13 -20.13 23.53
C GLN A 171 29.62 -20.47 23.52
N THR A 172 30.36 -20.00 22.52
CA THR A 172 31.81 -20.00 22.57
C THR A 172 32.28 -18.84 23.47
N GLY A 173 32.37 -19.08 24.79
CA GLY A 173 33.25 -18.31 25.67
C GLY A 173 32.65 -17.32 26.68
N SER A 174 31.66 -17.69 27.49
CA SER A 174 31.43 -17.06 28.80
C SER A 174 30.68 -17.99 29.76
N ASP A 175 31.04 -17.98 31.05
CA ASP A 175 30.58 -18.86 32.14
C ASP A 175 29.09 -18.76 32.53
N ASP A 176 28.21 -18.29 31.63
CA ASP A 176 26.76 -18.34 31.81
C ASP A 176 26.20 -19.56 31.07
N GLU A 177 25.97 -20.66 31.81
CA GLU A 177 25.35 -21.90 31.32
C GLU A 177 23.86 -21.74 30.95
N SER A 178 23.55 -20.92 29.95
CA SER A 178 22.28 -21.01 29.25
C SER A 178 22.52 -21.13 27.75
N SER A 179 22.43 -22.36 27.25
CA SER A 179 22.36 -22.63 25.81
C SER A 179 21.10 -21.95 25.26
N GLU A 180 21.26 -20.92 24.44
CA GLU A 180 20.14 -20.24 23.83
C GLU A 180 19.48 -21.16 22.80
N GLN A 181 18.27 -21.60 23.13
CA GLN A 181 17.42 -22.39 22.26
C GLN A 181 16.66 -21.46 21.31
N THR A 182 16.81 -21.64 20.00
CA THR A 182 15.94 -20.98 19.01
C THR A 182 15.33 -21.97 18.02
N PHE A 183 14.33 -21.53 17.26
CA PHE A 183 13.62 -22.34 16.29
C PHE A 183 13.66 -21.71 14.89
N MET A 184 13.60 -22.55 13.88
CA MET A 184 13.34 -22.14 12.50
C MET A 184 12.04 -22.81 12.06
N TYR A 185 11.08 -22.02 11.60
CA TYR A 185 9.82 -22.51 11.05
C TYR A 185 9.79 -22.29 9.55
N TYR A 186 9.42 -23.33 8.80
CA TYR A 186 9.22 -23.27 7.36
C TYR A 186 7.73 -23.32 7.09
N VAL A 187 7.23 -22.38 6.30
CA VAL A 187 5.79 -22.25 6.01
C VAL A 187 5.51 -22.36 4.51
N ASN A 188 4.28 -22.72 4.17
CA ASN A 188 3.87 -23.09 2.81
C ASN A 188 3.58 -21.92 1.84
N ASP A 189 4.23 -20.78 2.03
CA ASP A 189 4.24 -19.63 1.11
C ASP A 189 5.61 -18.96 1.25
N GLY A 190 6.05 -18.06 0.38
CA GLY A 190 7.42 -17.53 0.36
C GLY A 190 7.53 -16.14 -0.24
N VAL A 191 8.75 -15.60 -0.28
CA VAL A 191 9.07 -14.32 -0.94
C VAL A 191 8.84 -14.38 -2.46
N TYR A 192 8.83 -15.58 -3.04
CA TYR A 192 8.45 -15.80 -4.44
C TYR A 192 6.93 -15.90 -4.66
N GLY A 193 6.18 -16.10 -3.57
CA GLY A 193 4.72 -16.16 -3.53
C GLY A 193 4.13 -14.86 -3.00
N SER A 194 3.34 -14.92 -1.93
CA SER A 194 2.62 -13.76 -1.38
C SER A 194 3.54 -12.75 -0.69
N PHE A 195 4.73 -13.17 -0.22
CA PHE A 195 5.66 -12.31 0.53
C PHE A 195 6.66 -11.56 -0.36
N ASN A 196 6.45 -11.55 -1.69
CA ASN A 196 7.23 -10.72 -2.60
C ASN A 196 7.17 -9.22 -2.25
N CYS A 197 6.13 -8.80 -1.52
CA CYS A 197 5.97 -7.46 -0.99
C CYS A 197 7.13 -7.02 -0.07
N ILE A 198 7.83 -7.96 0.58
CA ILE A 198 9.03 -7.66 1.38
C ILE A 198 10.15 -7.15 0.47
N LEU A 199 10.33 -7.81 -0.69
CA LEU A 199 11.40 -7.49 -1.64
C LEU A 199 11.07 -6.28 -2.51
N TYR A 200 9.85 -6.21 -3.05
CA TYR A 200 9.48 -5.19 -4.04
C TYR A 200 8.83 -3.94 -3.45
N ASN A 201 8.32 -4.01 -2.22
CA ASN A 201 7.54 -2.94 -1.62
C ASN A 201 8.00 -2.61 -0.18
N ASN A 202 9.14 -3.15 0.27
CA ASN A 202 9.69 -2.92 1.62
C ASN A 202 8.65 -3.17 2.74
N ALA A 203 7.78 -4.16 2.55
CA ALA A 203 6.72 -4.47 3.50
C ALA A 203 7.29 -5.10 4.78
N HIS A 204 6.82 -4.60 5.93
CA HIS A 204 7.14 -5.16 7.25
C HIS A 204 5.97 -6.04 7.70
N VAL A 205 6.09 -7.35 7.50
CA VAL A 205 5.04 -8.30 7.85
C VAL A 205 5.13 -8.70 9.33
N LYS A 206 4.00 -8.73 10.02
CA LYS A 206 3.91 -9.17 11.42
C LYS A 206 3.18 -10.51 11.49
N PRO A 207 3.86 -11.61 11.86
CA PRO A 207 3.18 -12.87 12.08
C PRO A 207 2.24 -12.74 13.28
N LEU A 208 1.07 -13.37 13.18
CA LEU A 208 0.07 -13.48 14.24
C LEU A 208 -0.24 -14.95 14.48
N MET A 209 -0.51 -15.29 15.74
CA MET A 209 -0.92 -16.65 16.10
C MET A 209 -2.43 -16.81 15.92
N GLN A 210 -2.83 -17.87 15.22
CA GLN A 210 -4.25 -18.25 15.13
C GLN A 210 -4.79 -18.73 16.49
N LYS A 211 -3.95 -19.43 17.27
CA LYS A 211 -4.26 -19.89 18.64
C LYS A 211 -3.69 -18.89 19.64
N ARG A 212 -4.49 -18.50 20.64
CA ARG A 212 -3.98 -17.65 21.73
C ARG A 212 -2.94 -18.43 22.54
N PRO A 213 -1.78 -17.82 22.84
CA PRO A 213 -0.77 -18.44 23.70
C PRO A 213 -1.33 -18.61 25.11
N LYS A 214 -0.80 -19.60 25.84
CA LYS A 214 -1.11 -19.72 27.28
C LYS A 214 -0.40 -18.58 28.04
N PRO A 215 -0.97 -18.08 29.15
CA PRO A 215 -0.39 -16.95 29.89
C PRO A 215 1.07 -17.15 30.31
N ASP A 216 1.44 -18.38 30.67
CA ASP A 216 2.79 -18.73 31.17
C ASP A 216 3.66 -19.41 30.11
N GLU A 217 3.29 -19.30 28.83
CA GLU A 217 4.02 -19.97 27.75
C GLU A 217 5.37 -19.29 27.49
N LYS A 218 6.45 -20.09 27.45
CA LYS A 218 7.78 -19.55 27.15
C LYS A 218 7.86 -19.10 25.70
N TYR A 219 8.35 -17.88 25.50
CA TYR A 219 8.64 -17.33 24.20
C TYR A 219 10.10 -17.57 23.79
N TYR A 220 10.30 -17.61 22.49
CA TYR A 220 11.57 -17.81 21.81
C TYR A 220 11.71 -16.74 20.71
N SER A 221 12.90 -16.64 20.11
CA SER A 221 13.16 -15.75 18.96
C SER A 221 13.33 -16.53 17.65
N PRO A 222 12.28 -17.20 17.13
CA PRO A 222 12.39 -17.95 15.89
C PRO A 222 12.55 -17.08 14.64
N SER A 223 13.09 -17.71 13.60
CA SER A 223 13.03 -17.24 12.21
C SER A 223 11.94 -17.97 11.43
N ILE A 224 11.35 -17.30 10.45
CA ILE A 224 10.29 -17.83 9.57
C ILE A 224 10.77 -17.81 8.12
N TRP A 225 10.72 -18.97 7.49
CA TRP A 225 11.23 -19.24 6.14
C TRP A 225 10.09 -19.69 5.22
N GLY A 226 10.21 -19.39 3.94
CA GLY A 226 9.34 -19.96 2.91
C GLY A 226 9.71 -21.39 2.54
N GLN A 227 8.97 -21.91 1.57
CA GLN A 227 9.01 -23.31 1.15
C GLN A 227 9.97 -23.61 0.00
N THR A 228 10.65 -22.60 -0.54
CA THR A 228 11.57 -22.80 -1.67
C THR A 228 12.92 -23.37 -1.23
N CYS A 229 13.76 -23.72 -2.21
CA CYS A 229 15.12 -24.19 -1.97
C CYS A 229 16.14 -23.04 -1.86
N ASP A 230 15.67 -21.78 -1.88
CA ASP A 230 16.50 -20.59 -1.85
C ASP A 230 16.76 -20.13 -0.41
N GLY A 231 18.02 -19.85 -0.08
CA GLY A 231 18.41 -19.29 1.22
C GLY A 231 17.97 -17.83 1.42
N LEU A 232 17.50 -17.14 0.39
CA LEU A 232 16.91 -15.79 0.49
C LEU A 232 15.40 -15.82 0.75
N ASP A 233 14.75 -16.99 0.75
CA ASP A 233 13.34 -17.14 1.09
C ASP A 233 13.12 -17.09 2.62
N CYS A 234 13.69 -16.08 3.26
CA CYS A 234 13.48 -15.73 4.67
C CYS A 234 12.47 -14.59 4.75
N LYS A 235 11.46 -14.73 5.61
CA LYS A 235 10.36 -13.77 5.75
C LYS A 235 10.51 -12.87 6.96
N VAL A 236 10.94 -13.46 8.06
CA VAL A 236 11.04 -12.81 9.37
C VAL A 236 12.29 -13.39 10.05
N GLU A 237 13.31 -12.56 10.20
CA GLU A 237 14.60 -13.00 10.76
C GLU A 237 14.46 -13.31 12.26
N HIS A 238 13.78 -12.43 12.99
CA HIS A 238 13.56 -12.57 14.43
C HIS A 238 12.14 -12.11 14.79
N CYS A 239 11.38 -12.97 15.45
CA CYS A 239 10.09 -12.61 16.03
C CYS A 239 9.92 -13.25 17.40
N ASN A 240 9.16 -12.65 18.30
CA ASN A 240 8.93 -13.19 19.63
C ASN A 240 7.71 -14.12 19.62
N PHE A 241 7.93 -15.43 19.63
CA PHE A 241 6.86 -16.43 19.48
C PHE A 241 7.01 -17.60 20.45
N PRO A 242 5.90 -18.20 20.92
CA PRO A 242 5.96 -19.45 21.65
C PRO A 242 6.41 -20.60 20.74
N LYS A 243 6.66 -21.75 21.35
CA LYS A 243 7.01 -22.97 20.61
C LYS A 243 5.79 -23.44 19.79
N MET A 244 5.88 -23.35 18.47
CA MET A 244 4.86 -23.86 17.53
C MET A 244 5.24 -25.24 16.96
N HIS A 245 4.29 -25.92 16.34
CA HIS A 245 4.46 -27.26 15.79
C HIS A 245 4.11 -27.32 14.28
N VAL A 246 4.64 -28.34 13.60
CA VAL A 246 4.23 -28.65 12.22
C VAL A 246 2.72 -28.91 12.22
N GLY A 247 2.02 -28.29 11.27
CA GLY A 247 0.56 -28.29 11.17
C GLY A 247 -0.13 -27.10 11.86
N ASP A 248 0.56 -26.31 12.69
CA ASP A 248 0.00 -25.07 13.22
C ASP A 248 -0.07 -23.98 12.14
N TRP A 249 -0.98 -23.03 12.33
CA TRP A 249 -1.23 -21.92 11.41
C TRP A 249 -0.68 -20.60 11.95
N MET A 250 -0.06 -19.84 11.06
CA MET A 250 0.31 -18.44 11.27
C MET A 250 -0.54 -17.55 10.36
N LEU A 251 -0.97 -16.41 10.90
CA LEU A 251 -1.79 -15.44 10.19
C LEU A 251 -0.96 -14.18 9.91
N PHE A 252 -1.21 -13.53 8.79
CA PHE A 252 -0.62 -12.26 8.41
C PHE A 252 -1.74 -11.35 7.91
N GLU A 253 -2.06 -10.32 8.71
CA GLU A 253 -3.02 -9.28 8.35
C GLU A 253 -2.43 -8.31 7.33
N ASN A 254 -3.28 -7.50 6.69
CA ASN A 254 -2.90 -6.45 5.74
C ASN A 254 -2.14 -6.97 4.49
N MET A 255 -2.46 -8.19 4.03
CA MET A 255 -1.76 -8.88 2.94
C MET A 255 -2.45 -8.74 1.57
N GLY A 256 -3.22 -7.68 1.34
CA GLY A 256 -3.99 -7.51 0.09
C GLY A 256 -3.29 -6.72 -1.02
N ALA A 257 -2.32 -5.86 -0.69
CA ALA A 257 -1.68 -4.97 -1.65
C ALA A 257 -0.26 -5.45 -1.99
N TYR A 258 0.06 -5.54 -3.29
CA TYR A 258 1.37 -5.94 -3.80
C TYR A 258 1.83 -7.33 -3.32
N THR A 259 0.87 -8.24 -3.11
CA THR A 259 1.10 -9.63 -2.70
C THR A 259 0.80 -10.57 -3.86
N VAL A 260 -0.44 -11.06 -3.98
CA VAL A 260 -0.87 -12.01 -5.02
C VAL A 260 -0.65 -11.49 -6.45
N ALA A 261 -0.63 -10.17 -6.63
CA ALA A 261 -0.44 -9.51 -7.93
C ALA A 261 0.95 -9.77 -8.54
N ALA A 262 1.99 -9.94 -7.71
CA ALA A 262 3.37 -10.15 -8.14
C ALA A 262 3.91 -11.55 -7.73
N ALA A 263 3.02 -12.44 -7.27
CA ALA A 263 3.39 -13.80 -6.89
C ALA A 263 3.73 -14.65 -8.13
N SER A 264 4.77 -15.47 -8.03
CA SER A 264 5.15 -16.46 -9.04
C SER A 264 4.83 -17.88 -8.58
N THR A 265 5.05 -18.87 -9.44
CA THR A 265 5.02 -20.31 -9.09
C THR A 265 6.41 -20.92 -9.09
N CYS A 266 7.41 -20.16 -8.60
CA CYS A 266 8.79 -20.63 -8.46
C CYS A 266 8.82 -21.97 -7.67
N ASN A 267 9.71 -22.88 -8.07
CA ASN A 267 9.79 -24.26 -7.55
C ASN A 267 8.49 -25.08 -7.66
N GLY A 268 7.53 -24.67 -8.50
CA GLY A 268 6.28 -25.40 -8.73
C GLY A 268 5.21 -25.19 -7.66
N PHE A 269 5.49 -24.36 -6.64
CA PHE A 269 4.53 -24.07 -5.59
C PHE A 269 3.38 -23.21 -6.11
N GLN A 270 2.16 -23.63 -5.81
CA GLN A 270 0.96 -22.95 -6.30
C GLN A 270 0.62 -21.74 -5.43
N ARG A 271 -0.10 -20.78 -6.04
CA ARG A 271 -0.63 -19.62 -5.31
C ARG A 271 -1.72 -20.04 -4.34
N SER A 272 -1.79 -19.37 -3.20
CA SER A 272 -2.84 -19.56 -2.19
C SER A 272 -4.23 -19.30 -2.77
N THR A 273 -5.19 -20.17 -2.46
CA THR A 273 -6.60 -19.98 -2.85
C THR A 273 -7.21 -18.82 -2.07
N ILE A 274 -7.98 -17.96 -2.74
CA ILE A 274 -8.64 -16.80 -2.15
C ILE A 274 -10.10 -17.13 -1.88
N TYR A 275 -10.54 -16.93 -0.64
CA TYR A 275 -11.94 -17.10 -0.23
C TYR A 275 -12.53 -15.72 0.06
N TYR A 276 -13.43 -15.27 -0.82
CA TYR A 276 -14.13 -13.99 -0.64
C TYR A 276 -15.32 -14.17 0.30
N VAL A 277 -15.49 -13.22 1.22
CA VAL A 277 -16.62 -13.16 2.15
C VAL A 277 -17.21 -11.76 2.13
N MET A 278 -18.53 -11.66 2.30
CA MET A 278 -19.24 -10.39 2.40
C MET A 278 -20.41 -10.54 3.36
N SER A 279 -20.58 -9.58 4.27
CA SER A 279 -21.71 -9.58 5.20
C SER A 279 -23.01 -9.20 4.49
N GLY A 280 -24.16 -9.63 5.03
CA GLY A 280 -25.47 -9.20 4.54
C GLY A 280 -25.62 -7.67 4.44
N PRO A 281 -25.27 -6.89 5.49
CA PRO A 281 -25.28 -5.43 5.43
C PRO A 281 -24.37 -4.84 4.35
N THR A 282 -23.14 -5.35 4.19
CA THR A 282 -22.22 -4.88 3.15
C THR A 282 -22.76 -5.15 1.75
N TRP A 283 -23.40 -6.30 1.54
CA TRP A 283 -24.06 -6.62 0.27
C TRP A 283 -25.20 -5.65 -0.05
N GLN A 284 -26.02 -5.30 0.93
CA GLN A 284 -27.09 -4.30 0.75
C GLN A 284 -26.53 -2.92 0.39
N LEU A 285 -25.45 -2.49 1.05
CA LEU A 285 -24.76 -1.25 0.71
C LEU A 285 -24.26 -1.27 -0.75
N MET A 286 -23.68 -2.40 -1.19
CA MET A 286 -23.25 -2.57 -2.58
C MET A 286 -24.41 -2.47 -3.57
N GLN A 287 -25.58 -3.04 -3.25
CA GLN A 287 -26.78 -2.92 -4.07
C GLN A 287 -27.31 -1.48 -4.14
N GLN A 288 -27.20 -0.71 -3.06
CA GLN A 288 -27.57 0.71 -3.06
C GLN A 288 -26.67 1.51 -4.01
N ILE A 289 -25.35 1.33 -3.90
CA ILE A 289 -24.36 1.99 -4.78
C ILE A 289 -24.63 1.63 -6.25
N GLN A 290 -24.96 0.37 -6.53
CA GLN A 290 -25.24 -0.09 -7.90
C GLN A 290 -26.50 0.57 -8.50
N ASN A 291 -27.51 0.87 -7.67
CA ASN A 291 -28.83 1.30 -8.14
C ASN A 291 -29.07 2.82 -8.06
N HIS A 292 -28.41 3.51 -7.11
CA HIS A 292 -28.75 4.89 -6.73
C HIS A 292 -27.53 5.81 -6.60
N ASP A 293 -26.39 5.44 -7.17
CA ASP A 293 -25.09 6.07 -6.93
C ASP A 293 -24.72 6.08 -5.43
N PHE A 294 -23.58 6.70 -5.07
CA PHE A 294 -23.16 6.74 -3.67
C PHE A 294 -24.17 7.51 -2.81
N PRO A 295 -24.59 6.97 -1.64
CA PRO A 295 -25.43 7.73 -0.72
C PRO A 295 -24.69 9.02 -0.32
N PRO A 296 -25.40 10.16 -0.18
CA PRO A 296 -24.79 11.41 0.25
C PRO A 296 -24.08 11.21 1.59
N GLY A 297 -22.87 11.76 1.71
CA GLY A 297 -22.01 11.59 2.88
C GLY A 297 -22.78 11.86 4.17
N VAL A 298 -22.73 10.92 5.10
CA VAL A 298 -23.31 11.08 6.43
C VAL A 298 -22.52 12.20 7.12
N GLU A 299 -23.16 13.35 7.39
CA GLU A 299 -22.67 14.33 8.37
C GLU A 299 -22.33 13.57 9.65
N GLU A 300 -21.13 13.80 10.20
CA GLU A 300 -20.56 13.12 11.37
C GLU A 300 -21.63 12.81 12.44
N GLN A 301 -22.22 11.62 12.34
CA GLN A 301 -22.93 11.02 13.44
C GLN A 301 -21.89 10.24 14.22
N ASP A 302 -21.72 10.69 15.46
CA ASP A 302 -21.03 10.08 16.58
C ASP A 302 -20.64 8.62 16.29
N VAL A 303 -19.33 8.33 16.22
CA VAL A 303 -18.75 7.01 15.95
C VAL A 303 -19.00 6.09 17.16
N GLY A 304 -20.27 5.80 17.41
CA GLY A 304 -20.78 4.86 18.37
C GLY A 304 -21.09 3.56 17.65
N THR A 305 -20.12 2.64 17.67
CA THR A 305 -20.30 1.21 17.35
C THR A 305 -20.81 0.88 15.94
N LEU A 306 -19.96 1.07 14.92
CA LEU A 306 -19.97 0.16 13.78
C LEU A 306 -19.43 -1.21 14.23
N PRO A 307 -20.14 -2.34 14.02
CA PRO A 307 -19.64 -3.64 14.44
C PRO A 307 -18.47 -4.01 13.55
N VAL A 308 -17.27 -3.81 14.07
CA VAL A 308 -16.03 -4.39 13.55
C VAL A 308 -16.20 -5.91 13.57
N SER A 309 -16.09 -6.51 12.37
CA SER A 309 -15.86 -7.93 12.11
C SER A 309 -17.08 -8.82 11.85
N CYS A 310 -17.03 -9.53 10.71
CA CYS A 310 -17.85 -10.72 10.41
C CYS A 310 -17.57 -11.90 11.38
N ALA A 311 -16.62 -11.77 12.31
CA ALA A 311 -16.33 -12.80 13.32
C ALA A 311 -17.40 -12.94 14.41
N TRP A 312 -18.42 -12.06 14.43
CA TRP A 312 -19.47 -12.12 15.46
C TRP A 312 -20.40 -13.32 15.30
N GLU A 313 -20.53 -13.88 14.09
CA GLU A 313 -21.26 -15.15 13.90
C GLU A 313 -20.41 -16.38 14.26
N SER A 314 -19.13 -16.22 14.54
CA SER A 314 -18.19 -17.28 14.91
C SER A 314 -17.60 -17.10 16.31
N GLY A 315 -18.40 -16.62 17.29
CA GLY A 315 -18.10 -16.76 18.73
C GLY A 315 -16.76 -16.20 19.23
N MET A 316 -16.02 -15.45 18.41
CA MET A 316 -14.69 -14.94 18.75
C MET A 316 -14.81 -13.54 19.37
N LYS A 317 -14.77 -13.46 20.70
CA LYS A 317 -14.67 -12.19 21.42
C LYS A 317 -13.29 -11.55 21.25
N ARG A 318 -13.21 -10.41 20.58
CA ARG A 318 -12.07 -9.46 20.67
C ARG A 318 -12.20 -8.65 21.96
N HIS A 319 -11.12 -8.56 22.73
CA HIS A 319 -10.99 -7.62 23.86
C HIS A 319 -9.72 -6.78 23.63
N PRO A 320 -9.74 -5.47 23.97
CA PRO A 320 -8.64 -4.57 23.68
C PRO A 320 -7.39 -4.96 24.49
N ALA A 321 -6.26 -5.06 23.79
CA ALA A 321 -4.96 -5.28 24.41
C ALA A 321 -4.47 -3.97 25.04
N ALA A 322 -4.56 -3.87 26.37
CA ALA A 322 -3.79 -2.88 27.12
C ALA A 322 -2.32 -3.33 27.14
N CYS A 323 -1.50 -2.78 26.24
CA CYS A 323 -0.05 -2.96 26.30
C CYS A 323 0.52 -1.83 27.18
N ALA A 324 0.92 -2.18 28.41
CA ALA A 324 1.62 -1.25 29.28
C ALA A 324 3.01 -0.93 28.69
N SER A 325 3.26 0.34 28.40
CA SER A 325 4.56 0.86 28.00
C SER A 325 5.56 0.74 29.16
N ALA A 326 6.53 -0.16 29.05
CA ALA A 326 7.71 -0.11 29.91
C ALA A 326 8.65 0.99 29.41
N ARG A 327 8.77 2.07 30.19
CA ARG A 327 9.77 3.13 29.99
C ARG A 327 11.14 2.58 30.33
N ILE A 328 12.09 2.66 29.40
CA ILE A 328 13.52 2.61 29.71
C ILE A 328 13.95 4.06 29.93
N ASN A 329 14.37 4.38 31.16
CA ASN A 329 15.00 5.66 31.45
C ASN A 329 16.40 5.68 30.81
N VAL A 330 16.72 6.84 30.24
CA VAL A 330 18.02 7.23 29.67
C VAL A 330 19.14 7.05 30.69
#